data_AF-A0A818PTF9-F1
#
_entry.id   AF-A0A818PTF9-F1
#
_cell.length_a   1.000
_cell.length_b   1.000
_cell.length_c   1.000
_cell.angle_alpha   90.00
_cell.angle_beta   90.00
_cell.angle_gamma   90.00
#
_symmetry.space_group_name_H-M   'P 1'
#
loop_
_entity.id
_entity.type
_entity.pdbx_description
1 polymer ?
#
loop_
_entity_poly.entity_id
_entity_poly.type
_entity_poly.pdbx_seq_one_letter_code
_entity_poly.pdbx_strand_id
1 'polypeptide(L)'
;MNWNHFRDILIDELSVEGLDGCTFNHLYSIVKPLFLSINNQLSTDIYLRSYIWKILLSCSCIELYELPEKIHPISSSNNLAIENLELNHRGYSSTYNQRKLILNKSNYLILDNIQNIDRIHIVVEQNVREFRIIQGRYDTKQLFSKYEYALLECICKTRSKGISTSGNDGLSKIFNINSKSLFYYLKQLISLDIIKKLNLTRQLIGTLKQPILIMTRYITTNDYLNSKYTIIDRLKTYLEQCKNQSCERNYLKTYLSLGEKIISFINEKM
;
A
#
# COMPACT_ATOMS: atom_id res chain seq x y z
N MET A 1 10.62 -3.33 -20.14
CA MET A 1 9.98 -3.35 -18.80
C MET A 1 9.89 -4.80 -18.35
N ASN A 2 10.45 -5.17 -17.19
CA ASN A 2 10.25 -6.54 -16.67
C ASN A 2 8.82 -6.61 -16.10
N TRP A 3 7.93 -7.31 -16.78
CA TRP A 3 6.48 -7.26 -16.52
C TRP A 3 6.07 -7.74 -15.12
N ASN A 4 6.92 -8.58 -14.50
CA ASN A 4 6.76 -8.99 -13.10
C ASN A 4 6.85 -7.80 -12.13
N HIS A 5 7.75 -6.85 -12.41
CA HIS A 5 7.92 -5.66 -11.59
C HIS A 5 6.66 -4.80 -11.58
N PHE A 6 5.97 -4.68 -12.72
CA PHE A 6 4.76 -3.88 -12.80
C PHE A 6 3.60 -4.48 -11.99
N ARG A 7 3.46 -5.80 -12.04
CA ARG A 7 2.50 -6.52 -11.19
C ARG A 7 2.79 -6.28 -9.70
N ASP A 8 4.05 -6.34 -9.28
CA ASP A 8 4.42 -6.10 -7.88
C ASP A 8 4.03 -4.71 -7.39
N ILE A 9 4.17 -3.70 -8.25
CA ILE A 9 3.76 -2.32 -7.96
C ILE A 9 2.25 -2.23 -7.71
N LEU A 10 1.45 -2.84 -8.60
CA LEU A 10 0.00 -2.85 -8.44
C LEU A 10 -0.42 -3.54 -7.14
N ILE A 11 0.21 -4.66 -6.82
CA ILE A 11 -0.09 -5.41 -5.60
C ILE A 11 0.34 -4.65 -4.35
N ASP A 12 1.49 -3.96 -4.38
CA ASP A 12 1.93 -3.12 -3.26
C ASP A 12 0.95 -1.95 -3.03
N GLU A 13 0.58 -1.21 -4.09
CA GLU A 13 -0.37 -0.10 -3.98
C GLU A 13 -1.76 -0.55 -3.53
N LEU A 14 -2.26 -1.68 -4.01
CA LEU A 14 -3.52 -2.26 -3.51
C LEU A 14 -3.41 -2.75 -2.08
N SER A 15 -2.27 -3.29 -1.66
CA SER A 15 -2.05 -3.74 -0.27
C SER A 15 -2.16 -2.57 0.70
N VAL A 16 -1.67 -1.39 0.30
CA VAL A 16 -1.73 -0.15 1.09
C VAL A 16 -3.17 0.34 1.31
N GLU A 17 -4.11 0.03 0.42
CA GLU A 17 -5.53 0.38 0.59
C GLU A 17 -6.23 -0.41 1.71
N GLY A 18 -5.57 -1.47 2.20
CA GLY A 18 -6.00 -2.22 3.36
C GLY A 18 -7.12 -3.21 3.06
N LEU A 19 -7.81 -3.63 4.11
CA LEU A 19 -8.93 -4.55 4.06
C LEU A 19 -10.14 -3.92 3.35
N ASP A 20 -10.31 -2.61 3.40
CA ASP A 20 -11.33 -1.88 2.62
C ASP A 20 -11.11 -2.01 1.10
N GLY A 21 -9.86 -2.25 0.68
CA GLY A 21 -9.46 -2.19 -0.72
C GLY A 21 -9.80 -0.85 -1.37
N CYS A 22 -9.91 -0.85 -2.69
CA CYS A 22 -10.36 0.32 -3.43
C CYS A 22 -11.03 -0.04 -4.76
N THR A 23 -11.71 0.94 -5.36
CA THR A 23 -12.23 0.82 -6.72
C THR A 23 -11.11 0.86 -7.75
N PHE A 24 -11.39 0.40 -8.97
CA PHE A 24 -10.43 0.46 -10.07
C PHE A 24 -10.02 1.91 -10.40
N ASN A 25 -10.97 2.85 -10.39
CA ASN A 25 -10.70 4.25 -10.68
C ASN A 25 -9.73 4.88 -9.65
N HIS A 26 -9.93 4.57 -8.37
CA HIS A 26 -9.02 5.02 -7.31
C HIS A 26 -7.62 4.47 -7.52
N LEU A 27 -7.49 3.15 -7.72
CA LEU A 27 -6.20 2.52 -8.01
C LEU A 27 -5.53 3.16 -9.23
N TYR A 28 -6.27 3.32 -10.32
CA TYR A 28 -5.78 3.90 -11.56
C TYR A 28 -5.22 5.31 -11.34
N SER A 29 -5.89 6.14 -10.54
CA SER A 29 -5.44 7.49 -10.21
C SER A 29 -4.09 7.51 -9.46
N ILE A 30 -3.82 6.49 -8.64
CA ILE A 30 -2.57 6.35 -7.89
C ILE A 30 -1.44 5.86 -8.79
N VAL A 31 -1.72 4.86 -9.64
CA VAL A 31 -0.67 4.20 -10.42
C VAL A 31 -0.34 4.94 -11.71
N LYS A 32 -1.30 5.65 -12.32
CA LYS A 32 -1.11 6.38 -13.58
C LYS A 32 0.09 7.35 -13.56
N PRO A 33 0.30 8.19 -12.52
CA PRO A 33 1.49 9.03 -12.43
C PRO A 33 2.80 8.22 -12.40
N LEU A 34 2.80 7.03 -11.78
CA LEU A 34 3.96 6.15 -11.75
C LEU A 34 4.29 5.62 -13.16
N PHE A 35 3.27 5.38 -13.99
CA PHE A 35 3.48 4.99 -15.39
C PHE A 35 4.02 6.12 -16.27
N LEU A 36 3.41 7.30 -16.16
CA LEU A 36 3.78 8.45 -16.98
C LEU A 36 5.23 8.88 -16.71
N SER A 37 5.71 8.75 -15.47
CA SER A 37 7.10 9.05 -15.13
C SER A 37 8.12 8.04 -15.70
N ILE A 38 7.70 6.83 -16.05
CA ILE A 38 8.58 5.75 -16.55
C ILE A 38 8.59 5.69 -18.08
N ASN A 39 7.48 5.99 -18.73
CA ASN A 39 7.37 5.82 -20.18
C ASN A 39 6.42 6.85 -20.81
N ASN A 40 6.98 7.93 -21.35
CA ASN A 40 6.23 9.01 -22.01
C ASN A 40 5.52 8.58 -23.31
N GLN A 41 5.73 7.34 -23.79
CA GLN A 41 5.20 6.85 -25.06
C GLN A 41 4.04 5.83 -24.92
N LEU A 42 3.56 5.54 -23.72
CA LEU A 42 2.49 4.56 -23.55
C LEU A 42 1.13 5.10 -24.00
N SER A 43 0.64 4.52 -25.11
CA SER A 43 -0.73 4.10 -25.48
C SER A 43 -1.92 4.85 -24.85
N THR A 44 -2.94 5.12 -25.67
CA THR A 44 -4.25 5.65 -25.28
C THR A 44 -4.74 5.12 -23.93
N ASP A 45 -5.30 6.01 -23.09
CA ASP A 45 -5.75 5.76 -21.71
C ASP A 45 -6.59 4.47 -21.58
N ILE A 46 -7.36 4.15 -22.62
CA ILE A 46 -8.18 2.93 -22.76
C ILE A 46 -7.34 1.64 -22.70
N TYR A 47 -6.23 1.58 -23.44
CA TYR A 47 -5.37 0.39 -23.48
C TYR A 47 -4.73 0.14 -22.12
N LEU A 48 -4.19 1.19 -21.50
CA LEU A 48 -3.52 1.09 -20.21
C LEU A 48 -4.47 0.56 -19.13
N ARG A 49 -5.70 1.09 -19.10
CA ARG A 49 -6.73 0.66 -18.17
C ARG A 49 -7.11 -0.81 -18.36
N SER A 50 -7.37 -1.20 -19.61
CA SER A 50 -7.68 -2.60 -19.96
C SER A 50 -6.53 -3.55 -19.57
N TYR A 51 -5.29 -3.11 -19.79
CA TYR A 51 -4.10 -3.87 -19.45
C TYR A 51 -3.94 -4.08 -17.94
N ILE A 52 -4.06 -3.03 -17.14
CA ILE A 52 -4.01 -3.10 -15.67
C ILE A 52 -5.10 -4.07 -15.18
N TRP A 53 -6.32 -3.92 -15.69
CA TRP A 53 -7.44 -4.78 -15.29
C TRP A 53 -7.16 -6.26 -15.56
N LYS A 54 -6.64 -6.58 -16.75
CA LYS A 54 -6.26 -7.96 -17.11
C LYS A 54 -5.21 -8.53 -16.17
N ILE A 55 -4.22 -7.73 -15.75
CA ILE A 55 -3.22 -8.18 -14.76
C ILE A 55 -3.90 -8.48 -13.43
N LEU A 56 -4.75 -7.59 -12.94
CA LEU A 56 -5.41 -7.76 -11.64
C LEU A 56 -6.26 -9.04 -11.62
N LEU A 57 -7.04 -9.29 -12.66
CA LEU A 57 -7.84 -10.51 -12.78
C LEU A 57 -7.00 -11.79 -12.88
N SER A 58 -5.79 -11.71 -13.45
CA SER A 58 -4.88 -12.84 -13.54
C SER A 58 -4.19 -13.19 -12.21
N CYS A 59 -4.24 -12.29 -11.22
CA CYS A 59 -3.61 -12.51 -9.92
C CYS A 59 -4.50 -13.37 -9.01
N SER A 60 -3.94 -14.48 -8.53
CA SER A 60 -4.60 -15.36 -7.55
C SER A 60 -4.83 -14.68 -6.20
N CYS A 61 -3.93 -13.78 -5.78
CA CYS A 61 -4.00 -13.06 -4.51
C CYS A 61 -4.95 -11.85 -4.52
N ILE A 62 -5.70 -11.63 -5.60
CA ILE A 62 -6.68 -10.55 -5.69
C ILE A 62 -8.07 -11.12 -5.47
N GLU A 63 -8.83 -10.46 -4.61
CA GLU A 63 -10.23 -10.71 -4.34
C GLU A 63 -11.05 -9.51 -4.79
N LEU A 64 -12.25 -9.78 -5.29
CA LEU A 64 -13.21 -8.74 -5.67
C LEU A 64 -14.38 -8.79 -4.71
N TYR A 65 -14.76 -7.64 -4.19
CA TYR A 65 -15.89 -7.49 -3.29
C TYR A 65 -16.89 -6.48 -3.84
N GLU A 66 -18.17 -6.75 -3.66
CA GLU A 66 -19.25 -5.82 -3.99
C GLU A 66 -19.80 -5.20 -2.71
N LEU A 67 -19.88 -3.87 -2.67
CA LEU A 67 -20.53 -3.11 -1.61
C LEU A 67 -22.00 -2.80 -1.96
N PRO A 68 -22.87 -2.57 -0.96
CA PRO A 68 -24.20 -2.06 -1.23
C PRO A 68 -24.12 -0.60 -1.70
N GLU A 69 -25.02 -0.20 -2.61
CA GLU A 69 -25.06 1.15 -3.20
C GLU A 69 -25.25 2.29 -2.18
N LYS A 70 -25.74 1.99 -0.97
CA LYS A 70 -25.93 2.96 0.11
C LYS A 70 -24.98 2.66 1.27
N ILE A 71 -23.84 3.33 1.29
CA ILE A 71 -23.04 3.47 2.51
C ILE A 71 -23.75 4.52 3.37
N HIS A 72 -24.53 4.08 4.36
CA HIS A 72 -24.99 4.99 5.39
C HIS A 72 -23.79 5.52 6.17
N PRO A 73 -23.78 6.81 6.57
CA PRO A 73 -22.66 7.38 7.32
C PRO A 73 -22.34 6.48 8.51
N ILE A 74 -21.06 6.17 8.66
CA ILE A 74 -20.51 5.24 9.64
C ILE A 74 -21.12 5.58 11.00
N SER A 75 -22.02 4.72 11.50
CA SER A 75 -22.54 4.84 12.85
C SER A 75 -21.36 4.66 13.80
N SER A 76 -21.19 5.62 14.71
CA SER A 76 -20.12 5.77 15.71
C SER A 76 -19.90 4.57 16.65
N SER A 77 -20.63 3.47 16.46
CA SER A 77 -20.59 2.24 17.25
C SER A 77 -19.85 1.08 16.59
N ASN A 78 -19.39 1.19 15.33
CA ASN A 78 -18.75 0.06 14.65
C ASN A 78 -17.27 -0.05 15.05
N ASN A 79 -16.89 -1.21 15.58
CA ASN A 79 -15.49 -1.56 15.78
C ASN A 79 -14.81 -1.70 14.41
N LEU A 80 -14.06 -0.67 14.00
CA LEU A 80 -13.37 -0.63 12.70
C LEU A 80 -12.13 -1.54 12.65
N ALA A 81 -11.66 -2.02 13.80
CA ALA A 81 -10.61 -3.02 13.88
C ALA A 81 -11.22 -4.43 13.72
N ILE A 82 -11.04 -4.99 12.53
CA ILE A 82 -11.58 -6.30 12.15
C ILE A 82 -10.57 -7.40 12.48
N GLU A 83 -11.08 -8.51 12.99
CA GLU A 83 -10.39 -9.79 13.12
C GLU A 83 -11.41 -10.91 12.95
N ASN A 84 -11.31 -11.64 11.85
CA ASN A 84 -12.12 -12.80 11.51
C ASN A 84 -11.15 -13.96 11.25
N LEU A 85 -11.08 -14.89 12.19
CA LEU A 85 -10.14 -16.01 12.16
C LEU A 85 -10.51 -17.04 11.10
N GLU A 86 -11.82 -17.26 10.87
CA GLU A 86 -12.33 -18.24 9.90
C GLU A 86 -11.93 -17.89 8.47
N LEU A 87 -12.07 -16.62 8.12
CA LEU A 87 -11.71 -16.10 6.79
C LEU A 87 -10.27 -15.60 6.72
N ASN A 88 -9.51 -15.68 7.81
CA ASN A 88 -8.17 -15.11 7.94
C ASN A 88 -8.14 -13.63 7.49
N HIS A 89 -9.10 -12.82 7.96
CA HIS A 89 -9.16 -11.38 7.68
C HIS A 89 -8.87 -10.57 8.93
N ARG A 90 -8.01 -9.56 8.80
CA ARG A 90 -7.79 -8.54 9.82
C ARG A 90 -7.32 -7.24 9.20
N GLY A 91 -7.56 -6.15 9.92
CA GLY A 91 -7.18 -4.82 9.44
C GLY A 91 -8.22 -3.77 9.79
N TYR A 92 -8.12 -2.65 9.11
CA TYR A 92 -9.06 -1.55 9.24
C TYR A 92 -10.11 -1.64 8.14
N SER A 93 -11.39 -1.67 8.51
CA SER A 93 -12.44 -1.54 7.52
C SER A 93 -13.72 -0.92 8.06
N SER A 94 -14.32 -0.07 7.24
CA SER A 94 -15.59 0.61 7.54
C SER A 94 -16.81 -0.14 6.98
N THR A 95 -16.59 -1.00 5.99
CA THR A 95 -17.64 -1.68 5.22
C THR A 95 -17.54 -3.20 5.24
N TYR A 96 -16.68 -3.76 6.11
CA TYR A 96 -16.37 -5.19 6.16
C TYR A 96 -17.61 -6.10 6.23
N ASN A 97 -18.59 -5.76 7.07
CA ASN A 97 -19.79 -6.59 7.24
C ASN A 97 -20.81 -6.46 6.09
N GLN A 98 -20.64 -5.45 5.23
CA GLN A 98 -21.58 -5.12 4.16
C GLN A 98 -21.15 -5.70 2.82
N ARG A 99 -19.86 -6.00 2.67
CA ARG A 99 -19.27 -6.46 1.42
C ARG A 99 -19.61 -7.92 1.14
N LYS A 100 -19.77 -8.26 -0.14
CA LYS A 100 -19.95 -9.63 -0.62
C LYS A 100 -18.81 -10.03 -1.53
N LEU A 101 -18.22 -11.21 -1.28
CA LEU A 101 -17.16 -11.74 -2.14
C LEU A 101 -17.74 -12.13 -3.52
N ILE A 102 -17.07 -11.69 -4.58
CA ILE A 102 -17.39 -12.06 -5.95
C ILE A 102 -16.57 -13.29 -6.33
N LEU A 103 -17.20 -14.46 -6.28
CA LEU A 103 -16.55 -15.74 -6.60
C LEU A 103 -16.29 -15.90 -8.10
N ASN A 104 -17.28 -15.53 -8.94
CA ASN A 104 -17.15 -15.67 -10.37
C ASN A 104 -16.63 -14.39 -11.03
N LYS A 105 -15.32 -14.34 -11.27
CA LYS A 105 -14.65 -13.23 -11.95
C LYS A 105 -14.93 -13.16 -13.46
N SER A 106 -15.55 -14.18 -14.08
CA SER A 106 -15.76 -14.22 -15.53
C SER A 106 -16.63 -13.06 -16.02
N ASN A 107 -17.65 -12.68 -15.25
CA ASN A 107 -18.57 -11.58 -15.57
C ASN A 107 -17.87 -10.21 -15.55
N TYR A 108 -16.66 -10.18 -14.99
CA TYR A 108 -15.87 -8.99 -14.75
C TYR A 108 -14.66 -8.90 -15.68
N LEU A 109 -14.54 -9.78 -16.69
CA LEU A 109 -13.43 -9.78 -17.65
C LEU A 109 -13.35 -8.47 -18.47
N ILE A 110 -14.50 -7.84 -18.73
CA ILE A 110 -14.60 -6.61 -19.50
C ILE A 110 -14.61 -5.42 -18.53
N LEU A 111 -13.59 -4.56 -18.63
CA LEU A 111 -13.41 -3.41 -17.74
C LEU A 111 -14.56 -2.39 -17.82
N ASP A 112 -15.15 -2.21 -19.00
CA ASP A 112 -16.24 -1.24 -19.22
C ASP A 112 -17.46 -1.51 -18.32
N ASN A 113 -17.65 -2.77 -17.92
CA ASN A 113 -18.72 -3.17 -16.99
C ASN A 113 -18.46 -2.71 -15.55
N ILE A 114 -17.27 -2.24 -15.20
CA ILE A 114 -16.81 -2.07 -13.81
C ILE A 114 -16.26 -0.68 -13.56
N GLN A 115 -15.65 -0.06 -14.58
CA GLN A 115 -15.09 1.27 -14.47
C GLN A 115 -16.12 2.30 -13.98
N ASN A 116 -17.40 2.11 -14.27
CA ASN A 116 -18.47 3.02 -13.84
C ASN A 116 -19.19 2.54 -12.57
N ILE A 117 -18.74 1.42 -11.98
CA ILE A 117 -19.35 0.81 -10.81
C ILE A 117 -18.46 1.08 -9.59
N ASP A 118 -18.84 2.08 -8.81
CA ASP A 118 -18.10 2.49 -7.60
C ASP A 118 -18.26 1.51 -6.42
N ARG A 119 -19.07 0.46 -6.57
CA ARG A 119 -19.28 -0.57 -5.53
C ARG A 119 -18.35 -1.77 -5.63
N ILE A 120 -17.58 -1.92 -6.71
CA ILE A 120 -16.66 -3.05 -6.86
C ILE A 120 -15.29 -2.66 -6.31
N HIS A 121 -14.90 -3.34 -5.24
CA HIS A 121 -13.65 -3.12 -4.52
C HIS A 121 -12.68 -4.26 -4.79
N ILE A 122 -11.43 -3.89 -5.03
CA ILE A 122 -10.31 -4.79 -5.26
C ILE A 122 -9.53 -4.87 -3.96
N VAL A 123 -9.39 -6.07 -3.42
CA VAL A 123 -8.72 -6.32 -2.14
C VAL A 123 -7.63 -7.36 -2.36
N VAL A 124 -6.47 -7.15 -1.76
CA VAL A 124 -5.38 -8.15 -1.76
C VAL A 124 -5.55 -9.08 -0.57
N GLU A 125 -5.34 -10.38 -0.83
CA GLU A 125 -5.38 -11.46 0.17
C GLU A 125 -4.56 -11.08 1.42
N GLN A 126 -5.08 -11.45 2.60
CA GLN A 126 -4.55 -11.03 3.90
C GLN A 126 -3.03 -11.21 4.04
N ASN A 127 -2.50 -12.39 3.74
CA ASN A 127 -1.08 -12.70 3.99
C ASN A 127 -0.16 -11.86 3.09
N VAL A 128 -0.57 -11.64 1.84
CA VAL A 128 0.18 -10.80 0.89
C VAL A 128 0.13 -9.35 1.34
N ARG A 129 -1.04 -8.86 1.74
CA ARG A 129 -1.21 -7.48 2.23
C ARG A 129 -0.38 -7.20 3.48
N GLU A 130 -0.43 -8.10 4.47
CA GLU A 130 0.41 -8.03 5.67
C GLU A 130 1.89 -7.93 5.30
N PHE A 131 2.38 -8.88 4.49
CA PHE A 131 3.77 -8.90 4.04
C PHE A 131 4.17 -7.60 3.33
N ARG A 132 3.33 -7.08 2.44
CA ARG A 132 3.64 -5.86 1.67
C ARG A 132 3.65 -4.63 2.56
N ILE A 133 2.66 -4.43 3.43
CA ILE A 133 2.56 -3.24 4.31
C ILE A 133 3.82 -3.06 5.16
N ILE A 134 4.29 -4.15 5.80
CA ILE A 134 5.47 -4.16 6.67
C ILE A 134 6.78 -4.50 5.93
N GLN A 135 6.74 -4.64 4.60
CA GLN A 135 7.89 -4.97 3.75
C GLN A 135 8.63 -6.25 4.19
N GLY A 136 7.88 -7.27 4.61
CA GLY A 136 8.41 -8.58 5.01
C GLY A 136 9.32 -8.58 6.24
N ARG A 137 9.32 -7.51 7.05
CA ARG A 137 10.21 -7.35 8.21
C ARG A 137 9.82 -8.17 9.44
N TYR A 138 8.54 -8.47 9.63
CA TYR A 138 8.00 -9.05 10.86
C TYR A 138 6.86 -10.05 10.58
N ASP A 139 6.59 -10.96 11.50
CA ASP A 139 5.32 -11.71 11.50
C ASP A 139 4.26 -10.88 12.23
N THR A 140 3.37 -10.25 11.46
CA THR A 140 2.29 -9.39 11.94
C THR A 140 1.27 -10.11 12.81
N LYS A 141 1.05 -11.42 12.63
CA LYS A 141 0.07 -12.19 13.40
C LYS A 141 0.55 -12.48 14.81
N GLN A 142 1.84 -12.76 14.96
CA GLN A 142 2.44 -13.00 16.27
C GLN A 142 2.69 -11.69 17.02
N LEU A 143 3.05 -10.63 16.30
CA LEU A 143 3.59 -9.42 16.92
C LEU A 143 2.53 -8.38 17.28
N PHE A 144 1.43 -8.30 16.52
CA PHE A 144 0.43 -7.24 16.68
C PHE A 144 -0.93 -7.79 17.07
N SER A 145 -1.57 -7.13 18.01
CA SER A 145 -3.01 -7.27 18.27
C SER A 145 -3.84 -6.77 17.09
N LYS A 146 -5.14 -7.11 17.05
CA LYS A 146 -6.06 -6.60 16.02
C LYS A 146 -6.08 -5.07 15.91
N TYR A 147 -5.97 -4.35 17.03
CA TYR A 147 -5.98 -2.89 17.06
C TYR A 147 -4.69 -2.30 16.51
N GLU A 148 -3.54 -2.86 16.88
CA GLU A 148 -2.24 -2.41 16.37
C GLU A 148 -2.14 -2.58 14.87
N TYR A 149 -2.57 -3.75 14.36
CA TYR A 149 -2.55 -3.99 12.92
C TYR A 149 -3.57 -3.13 12.17
N ALA A 150 -4.78 -2.93 12.71
CA ALA A 150 -5.76 -2.03 12.09
C ALA A 150 -5.29 -0.57 12.07
N LEU A 151 -4.66 -0.09 13.15
CA LEU A 151 -4.04 1.25 13.20
C LEU A 151 -2.91 1.36 12.17
N LEU A 152 -2.05 0.34 12.08
CA LEU A 152 -0.98 0.27 11.11
C LEU A 152 -1.49 0.40 9.67
N GLU A 153 -2.53 -0.37 9.33
CA GLU A 153 -3.15 -0.36 8.01
C GLU A 153 -3.80 1.00 7.69
N CYS A 154 -4.50 1.58 8.66
CA CYS A 154 -5.10 2.92 8.54
C CYS A 154 -4.03 4.00 8.31
N ILE A 155 -2.91 3.97 9.06
CA ILE A 155 -1.78 4.87 8.85
C ILE A 155 -1.17 4.64 7.46
N CYS A 156 -0.97 3.38 7.06
CA CYS A 156 -0.38 3.02 5.78
C CYS A 156 -1.16 3.60 4.59
N LYS A 157 -2.50 3.52 4.64
CA LYS A 157 -3.42 4.04 3.61
C LYS A 157 -3.21 5.52 3.30
N THR A 158 -2.77 6.31 4.28
CA THR A 158 -2.49 7.75 4.11
C THR A 158 -1.18 8.06 3.38
N ARG A 159 -0.35 7.04 3.11
CA ARG A 159 0.93 7.15 2.40
C ARG A 159 1.81 8.27 2.96
N SER A 160 2.29 9.17 2.11
CA SER A 160 3.12 10.31 2.49
C SER A 160 2.37 11.44 3.20
N LYS A 161 1.02 11.43 3.20
CA LYS A 161 0.23 12.46 3.88
C LYS A 161 0.26 12.30 5.40
N GLY A 162 0.35 11.05 5.87
CA GLY A 162 0.24 10.70 7.28
C GLY A 162 -1.14 11.00 7.87
N ILE A 163 -1.29 10.70 9.16
CA ILE A 163 -2.54 10.89 9.92
C ILE A 163 -2.27 11.44 11.32
N SER A 164 -3.14 12.31 11.82
CA SER A 164 -3.02 12.83 13.19
C SER A 164 -3.54 11.83 14.22
N THR A 165 -3.03 11.91 15.45
CA THR A 165 -3.56 11.10 16.57
C THR A 165 -4.86 11.66 17.11
N SER A 166 -5.08 12.96 16.97
CA SER A 166 -6.17 13.74 17.56
C SER A 166 -6.93 14.53 16.49
N GLY A 167 -8.06 15.13 16.88
CA GLY A 167 -8.93 15.89 15.99
C GLY A 167 -10.08 15.07 15.45
N ASN A 168 -10.94 15.69 14.63
CA ASN A 168 -12.13 15.02 14.10
C ASN A 168 -11.78 13.86 13.15
N ASP A 169 -10.70 14.00 12.40
CA ASP A 169 -10.20 12.97 11.48
C ASP A 169 -8.99 12.21 12.05
N GLY A 170 -8.75 12.34 13.36
CA GLY A 170 -7.63 11.68 14.04
C GLY A 170 -7.94 10.24 14.42
N LEU A 171 -6.89 9.42 14.56
CA LEU A 171 -7.00 8.00 14.91
C LEU A 171 -7.85 7.74 16.17
N SER A 172 -7.76 8.60 17.19
CA SER A 172 -8.56 8.44 18.41
C SER A 172 -10.07 8.46 18.15
N LYS A 173 -10.52 9.33 17.24
CA LYS A 173 -11.95 9.46 16.91
C LYS A 173 -12.39 8.42 15.89
N ILE A 174 -11.55 8.13 14.89
CA ILE A 174 -11.80 7.08 13.89
C ILE A 174 -12.05 5.74 14.59
N PHE A 175 -11.15 5.31 15.47
CA PHE A 175 -11.29 4.03 16.16
C PHE A 175 -12.13 4.11 17.44
N ASN A 176 -12.57 5.30 17.85
CA ASN A 176 -13.22 5.56 19.13
C ASN A 176 -12.40 5.00 20.33
N ILE A 177 -11.08 5.24 20.33
CA ILE A 177 -10.13 4.75 21.35
C ILE A 177 -9.62 5.95 22.16
N ASN A 178 -9.55 5.79 23.49
CA ASN A 178 -8.98 6.81 24.37
C ASN A 178 -7.47 7.02 24.12
N SER A 179 -6.95 8.19 24.47
CA SER A 179 -5.55 8.56 24.18
C SER A 179 -4.53 7.64 24.86
N LYS A 180 -4.85 7.06 26.02
CA LYS A 180 -3.96 6.15 26.76
C LYS A 180 -3.79 4.83 26.02
N SER A 181 -4.88 4.18 25.62
CA SER A 181 -4.86 2.94 24.85
C SER A 181 -4.22 3.17 23.48
N LEU A 182 -4.56 4.27 22.80
CA LEU A 182 -3.93 4.63 21.53
C LEU A 182 -2.40 4.79 21.67
N PHE A 183 -1.94 5.43 22.74
CA PHE A 183 -0.51 5.54 23.03
C PHE A 183 0.17 4.18 23.15
N TYR A 184 -0.44 3.22 23.86
CA TYR A 184 0.13 1.87 24.01
C TYR A 184 0.22 1.12 22.68
N TYR A 185 -0.86 1.13 21.88
CA TYR A 185 -0.83 0.49 20.56
C TYR A 185 0.22 1.11 19.63
N LEU A 186 0.36 2.44 19.65
CA LEU A 186 1.37 3.12 18.84
C LEU A 186 2.80 2.93 19.35
N LYS A 187 2.98 2.76 20.67
CA LYS A 187 4.31 2.61 21.29
C LYS A 187 5.08 1.45 20.68
N GLN A 188 4.43 0.30 20.48
CA GLN A 188 5.07 -0.86 19.86
C GLN A 188 5.44 -0.59 18.40
N LEU A 189 4.49 -0.07 17.60
CA LEU A 189 4.74 0.25 16.18
C LEU A 189 5.88 1.26 15.98
N ILE A 190 6.01 2.25 16.87
CA ILE A 190 7.08 3.23 16.87
C ILE A 190 8.41 2.59 17.29
N SER A 191 8.40 1.75 18.34
CA SER A 191 9.63 1.09 18.83
C SER A 191 10.27 0.16 17.81
N LEU A 192 9.45 -0.41 16.91
CA LEU A 192 9.90 -1.29 15.81
C LEU A 192 10.30 -0.53 14.54
N ASP A 193 10.28 0.81 14.58
CA ASP A 193 10.59 1.71 13.46
C ASP A 193 9.69 1.49 12.23
N ILE A 194 8.46 1.00 12.43
CA ILE A 194 7.49 0.80 11.34
C ILE A 194 6.78 2.11 11.00
N ILE A 195 6.44 2.88 12.04
CA ILE A 195 5.86 4.21 11.92
C ILE A 195 6.74 5.24 12.63
N LYS A 196 6.77 6.47 12.13
CA LYS A 196 7.34 7.61 12.84
C LYS A 196 6.28 8.65 13.15
N LYS A 197 6.49 9.30 14.29
CA LYS A 197 5.79 10.51 14.66
C LYS A 197 6.60 11.71 14.18
N LEU A 198 6.09 12.44 13.20
CA LEU A 198 6.70 13.66 12.69
C LEU A 198 5.96 14.87 13.24
N ASN A 199 6.72 15.82 13.79
CA ASN A 199 6.19 17.10 14.23
C ASN A 199 6.12 18.07 13.03
N LEU A 200 5.36 17.70 12.00
CA LEU A 200 5.20 18.56 10.82
C LEU A 200 4.14 19.63 11.07
N THR A 201 4.46 20.85 10.68
CA THR A 201 3.50 21.96 10.62
C THR A 201 2.63 21.79 9.38
N ARG A 202 1.43 21.24 9.51
CA ARG A 202 0.45 21.31 8.43
C ARG A 202 -0.06 22.75 8.39
N GLN A 203 0.43 23.55 7.44
CA GLN A 203 -0.17 24.86 7.11
C GLN A 203 -1.51 24.61 6.42
N LEU A 204 -2.54 24.38 7.22
CA LEU A 204 -3.91 24.66 6.84
C LEU A 204 -4.32 25.91 7.61
N ILE A 205 -4.98 26.81 6.90
CA ILE A 205 -5.50 28.10 7.37
C ILE A 205 -6.06 27.95 8.80
N GLY A 206 -5.34 28.48 9.80
CA GLY A 206 -5.67 28.28 11.22
C GLY A 206 -4.69 27.36 11.94
N THR A 207 -3.70 28.00 12.56
CA THR A 207 -2.68 27.51 13.48
C THR A 207 -3.10 26.40 14.46
N LEU A 208 -2.96 25.13 14.07
CA LEU A 208 -2.85 24.02 15.04
C LEU A 208 -1.72 23.07 14.64
N LYS A 209 -0.63 23.12 15.41
CA LYS A 209 0.51 22.21 15.30
C LYS A 209 0.11 20.84 15.86
N GLN A 210 -0.20 19.87 14.99
CA GLN A 210 -0.45 18.50 15.43
C GLN A 210 0.56 17.54 14.80
N PRO A 211 1.20 16.67 15.61
CA PRO A 211 2.10 15.67 15.08
C PRO A 211 1.33 14.68 14.21
N ILE A 212 1.94 14.27 13.10
CA ILE A 212 1.41 13.23 12.22
C ILE A 212 2.17 11.92 12.44
N LEU A 213 1.46 10.82 12.24
CA LEU A 213 2.02 9.50 12.14
C LEU A 213 2.09 9.12 10.67
N ILE A 214 3.22 8.56 10.27
CA ILE A 214 3.48 8.15 8.90
C ILE A 214 4.31 6.87 8.92
N MET A 215 4.11 5.98 7.96
CA MET A 215 4.94 4.79 7.83
C MET A 215 6.38 5.19 7.49
N THR A 216 7.37 4.59 8.15
CA THR A 216 8.79 4.87 7.91
C THR A 216 9.17 4.70 6.44
N ARG A 217 8.57 3.74 5.73
CA ARG A 217 8.77 3.49 4.29
C ARG A 217 8.40 4.65 3.37
N TYR A 218 7.70 5.67 3.87
CA TYR A 218 7.33 6.87 3.10
C TYR A 218 8.13 8.11 3.52
N ILE A 219 9.07 7.98 4.46
CA ILE A 219 9.75 9.13 5.09
C ILE A 219 11.03 9.55 4.36
N THR A 220 11.54 8.79 3.39
CA THR A 220 12.63 9.32 2.57
C THR A 220 12.09 10.00 1.32
N THR A 221 12.78 11.05 0.93
CA THR A 221 12.56 11.85 -0.27
C THR A 221 12.80 11.07 -1.58
N ASN A 222 13.04 9.74 -1.58
CA ASN A 222 13.41 8.95 -2.78
C ASN A 222 13.02 7.43 -2.76
N ASP A 223 12.19 6.92 -1.84
CA ASP A 223 12.20 5.49 -1.47
C ASP A 223 11.58 4.44 -2.41
N TYR A 224 10.70 4.81 -3.34
CA TYR A 224 10.17 3.81 -4.27
C TYR A 224 11.27 3.26 -5.22
N LEU A 225 12.21 4.13 -5.60
CA LEU A 225 13.36 3.76 -6.44
C LEU A 225 14.46 3.04 -5.67
N ASN A 226 14.49 3.14 -4.33
CA ASN A 226 15.60 2.67 -3.48
C ASN A 226 15.21 1.60 -2.45
N SER A 227 13.98 1.06 -2.49
CA SER A 227 13.64 -0.08 -1.64
C SER A 227 14.62 -1.23 -1.92
N LYS A 228 15.09 -1.91 -0.86
CA LYS A 228 16.06 -3.01 -0.98
C LYS A 228 15.58 -4.08 -1.99
N TYR A 229 14.28 -4.30 -2.07
CA TYR A 229 13.66 -5.24 -3.01
C TYR A 229 13.70 -4.73 -4.46
N THR A 230 13.45 -3.43 -4.70
CA THR A 230 13.53 -2.83 -6.04
C THR A 230 14.97 -2.73 -6.57
N ILE A 231 15.96 -2.54 -5.70
CA ILE A 231 17.38 -2.56 -6.10
C ILE A 231 17.82 -3.99 -6.47
N ILE A 232 17.47 -4.99 -5.65
CA ILE A 232 17.83 -6.39 -5.90
C ILE A 232 17.18 -6.90 -7.19
N ASP A 233 15.91 -6.56 -7.44
CA ASP A 233 15.22 -7.01 -8.66
C ASP A 233 15.72 -6.31 -9.93
N ARG A 234 16.14 -5.04 -9.83
CA ARG A 234 16.81 -4.35 -10.96
C ARG A 234 18.18 -4.96 -11.25
N LEU A 235 18.95 -5.27 -10.21
CA LEU A 235 20.22 -5.99 -10.33
C LEU A 235 20.02 -7.35 -11.00
N LYS A 236 19.03 -8.12 -10.54
CA LYS A 236 18.72 -9.43 -11.11
C LYS A 236 18.31 -9.33 -12.58
N THR A 237 17.43 -8.38 -12.92
CA THR A 237 17.00 -8.12 -14.31
C THR A 237 18.19 -7.71 -15.19
N TYR A 238 19.07 -6.86 -14.68
CA TYR A 238 20.28 -6.44 -15.39
C TYR A 238 21.24 -7.61 -15.65
N LEU A 239 21.52 -8.42 -14.62
CA LEU A 239 22.40 -9.58 -14.72
C LEU A 239 21.83 -10.67 -15.65
N GLU A 240 20.50 -10.82 -15.69
CA GLU A 240 19.83 -11.72 -16.64
C GLU A 240 19.95 -11.23 -18.09
N GLN A 241 19.92 -9.91 -18.32
CA GLN A 241 20.08 -9.29 -19.65
C GLN A 241 21.53 -9.26 -20.14
N CYS A 242 22.48 -9.09 -19.23
CA CYS A 242 23.91 -8.92 -19.53
C CYS A 242 24.75 -10.17 -19.18
N LYS A 243 24.15 -11.36 -19.24
CA LYS A 243 24.68 -12.62 -18.66
C LYS A 243 26.12 -13.01 -19.05
N ASN A 244 26.73 -12.36 -20.05
CA ASN A 244 28.12 -12.54 -20.50
C ASN A 244 28.82 -11.22 -20.92
N GLN A 245 28.42 -10.07 -20.36
CA GLN A 245 28.97 -8.76 -20.72
C GLN A 245 29.57 -8.06 -19.49
N SER A 246 30.73 -7.42 -19.68
CA SER A 246 31.34 -6.55 -18.66
C SER A 246 30.79 -5.14 -18.79
N CYS A 247 30.49 -4.51 -17.65
CA CYS A 247 29.98 -3.14 -17.60
C CYS A 247 30.80 -2.31 -16.63
N GLU A 248 31.03 -1.04 -16.98
CA GLU A 248 31.66 -0.09 -16.09
C GLU A 248 30.76 0.24 -14.89
N ARG A 249 31.36 0.26 -13.71
CA ARG A 249 30.69 0.50 -12.42
C ARG A 249 29.82 1.77 -12.40
N ASN A 250 30.27 2.83 -13.07
CA ASN A 250 29.55 4.09 -13.13
C ASN A 250 28.25 3.99 -13.94
N TYR A 251 28.24 3.14 -14.97
CA TYR A 251 27.03 2.89 -15.76
C TYR A 251 26.01 2.09 -14.95
N LEU A 252 26.47 1.10 -14.16
CA LEU A 252 25.63 0.35 -13.23
C LEU A 252 25.01 1.26 -12.14
N LYS A 253 25.78 2.24 -11.64
CA LYS A 253 25.34 3.25 -10.66
C LYS A 253 24.16 4.07 -11.19
N THR A 254 24.27 4.54 -12.43
CA THR A 254 23.22 5.29 -13.13
C THR A 254 22.00 4.43 -13.41
N TYR A 255 22.20 3.21 -13.92
CA TYR A 255 21.12 2.28 -14.25
C TYR A 255 20.28 1.88 -13.02
N LEU A 256 20.92 1.65 -11.87
CA LEU A 256 20.25 1.27 -10.63
C LEU A 256 19.71 2.46 -9.82
N SER A 257 20.02 3.71 -10.25
CA SER A 257 19.64 4.95 -9.55
C SER A 257 20.10 5.00 -8.08
N LEU A 258 21.28 4.44 -7.78
CA LEU A 258 21.78 4.29 -6.41
C LEU A 258 22.48 5.58 -5.92
N GLY A 259 22.07 6.07 -4.75
CA GLY A 259 22.79 7.12 -4.02
C GLY A 259 24.13 6.62 -3.45
N GLU A 260 25.06 7.54 -3.20
CA GLU A 260 26.47 7.20 -2.86
C GLU A 260 26.64 6.33 -1.61
N LYS A 261 25.70 6.39 -0.66
CA LYS A 261 25.74 5.66 0.62
C LYS A 261 25.40 4.18 0.55
N ILE A 262 24.74 3.70 -0.51
CA ILE A 262 24.25 2.31 -0.59
C ILE A 262 25.36 1.33 -1.07
N ILE A 263 26.35 1.85 -1.79
CA ILE A 263 27.41 1.04 -2.41
C ILE A 263 28.38 0.45 -1.37
N SER A 264 28.65 1.15 -0.27
CA SER A 264 29.51 0.61 0.79
C SER A 264 28.93 -0.65 1.44
N PHE A 265 27.60 -0.80 1.47
CA PHE A 265 26.92 -1.95 2.07
C PHE A 265 26.97 -3.23 1.22
N ILE A 266 27.14 -3.09 -0.11
CA ILE A 266 27.29 -4.25 -1.02
C ILE A 266 28.72 -4.82 -0.92
N ASN A 267 29.71 -3.96 -0.68
CA ASN A 267 31.12 -4.35 -0.57
C ASN A 267 31.45 -5.21 0.66
N GLU A 268 30.60 -5.23 1.70
CA GLU A 268 30.86 -6.04 2.90
C GLU A 268 30.33 -7.48 2.79
N LYS A 269 29.60 -7.83 1.72
CA LYS A 269 28.95 -9.16 1.56
C LYS A 269 29.12 -9.82 0.19
N MET A 270 30.00 -9.31 -0.66
CA MET A 270 30.55 -10.03 -1.83
C MET A 270 32.05 -10.20 -1.65
#